data_AF-A0A8S8XT69-F1
#
_entry.id   AF-A0A8S8XT69-F1
#
_cell.length_a   1.000
_cell.length_b   1.000
_cell.length_c   1.000
_cell.angle_alpha   90.00
_cell.angle_beta   90.00
_cell.angle_gamma   90.00
#
_symmetry.space_group_name_H-M   'P 1'
#
loop_
_entity.id
_entity.type
_entity.pdbx_description
1 polymer ?
#
loop_
_entity_poly.entity_id
_entity_poly.type
_entity_poly.pdbx_seq_one_letter_code
_entity_poly.pdbx_strand_id
1 'polypeptide(L)'
;MEEDWQTLRLCLSEGIPDELPTHPGIDNTVDHAPSRRQVLDDNEKVLAIRNALRYFDSKHHGQLAVEFLEELETFGRITMQRFRPTEYAMKAYPIAAYPAKSQQAASIMLMIMNNLDPRVAQFPHELITYGGNGSVFQNWAQYRLVMQYLCEMNDNQTLVMYSGHPLGLFPSSPSAPKSSCYQWYGYTKLQ
;
A
#
# COMPACT_ATOMS: atom_id res chain seq x y z
N MET A 1 19.13 14.30 20.91
CA MET A 1 18.50 14.85 19.70
C MET A 1 17.14 14.21 19.62
N GLU A 2 16.10 14.99 19.85
CA GLU A 2 14.72 14.50 19.67
C GLU A 2 14.52 14.46 18.16
N GLU A 3 14.54 13.26 17.56
CA GLU A 3 14.26 13.13 16.13
C GLU A 3 12.81 13.57 15.91
N ASP A 4 12.64 14.66 15.16
CA ASP A 4 11.32 15.19 14.86
C ASP A 4 10.66 14.32 13.78
N TRP A 5 9.78 13.42 14.21
CA TRP A 5 9.00 12.55 13.33
C TRP A 5 7.70 13.20 12.83
N GLN A 6 7.56 14.53 12.91
CA GLN A 6 6.35 15.24 12.47
C GLN A 6 5.94 14.90 11.04
N THR A 7 6.85 14.98 10.08
CA THR A 7 6.56 14.66 8.67
C THR A 7 6.09 13.21 8.51
N LEU A 8 6.79 12.27 9.15
CA LEU A 8 6.41 10.86 9.14
C LEU A 8 4.98 10.68 9.67
N ARG A 9 4.67 11.28 10.81
CA ARG A 9 3.35 11.14 11.45
C ARG A 9 2.23 11.70 10.60
N LEU A 10 2.43 12.88 10.01
CA LEU A 10 1.46 13.52 9.11
C LEU A 10 1.18 12.62 7.90
N CYS A 11 2.22 12.17 7.20
CA CYS A 11 2.05 11.34 6.01
C CYS A 11 1.42 9.98 6.31
N LEU A 12 1.72 9.36 7.46
CA LEU A 12 1.14 8.08 7.85
C LEU A 12 -0.36 8.17 8.20
N SER A 13 -0.80 9.31 8.73
CA SER A 13 -2.21 9.52 9.13
C SER A 13 -3.09 10.07 8.02
N GLU A 14 -2.51 10.61 6.94
CA GLU A 14 -3.25 11.25 5.85
C GLU A 14 -4.13 10.30 5.04
N GLY A 15 -3.71 9.05 4.85
CA GLY A 15 -4.39 8.13 3.95
C GLY A 15 -4.19 8.52 2.49
N ILE A 16 -5.27 8.57 1.70
CA ILE A 16 -5.22 9.05 0.32
C ILE A 16 -5.33 10.59 0.32
N PRO A 17 -4.31 11.33 -0.16
CA PRO A 17 -4.38 12.79 -0.24
C PRO A 17 -5.55 13.25 -1.12
N ASP A 18 -6.22 14.34 -0.74
CA ASP A 18 -7.31 14.92 -1.54
C ASP A 18 -6.81 15.54 -2.85
N GLU A 19 -5.58 16.08 -2.84
CA GLU A 19 -4.91 16.62 -4.02
C GLU A 19 -3.80 15.66 -4.48
N LEU A 20 -3.67 15.50 -5.80
CA LEU A 20 -2.73 14.52 -6.35
C LEU A 20 -1.29 14.91 -6.00
N PRO A 21 -0.52 14.04 -5.32
CA PRO A 21 0.88 14.31 -5.02
C PRO A 21 1.70 14.28 -6.33
N THR A 22 2.88 14.89 -6.31
CA THR A 22 3.76 14.90 -7.49
C THR A 22 4.23 13.48 -7.81
N HIS A 23 4.23 13.11 -9.10
CA HIS A 23 4.69 11.78 -9.50
C HIS A 23 6.21 11.64 -9.24
N PRO A 24 6.67 10.64 -8.49
CA PRO A 24 8.07 10.56 -8.05
C PRO A 24 9.03 10.11 -9.16
N GLY A 25 8.50 9.61 -10.28
CA GLY A 25 9.30 9.07 -11.38
C GLY A 25 9.90 7.70 -11.05
N ILE A 26 10.79 7.23 -11.91
CA ILE A 26 11.52 5.97 -11.72
C ILE A 26 12.83 6.28 -10.99
N ASP A 27 13.08 5.55 -9.91
CA ASP A 27 14.27 5.69 -9.08
C ASP A 27 15.24 4.54 -9.36
N ASN A 28 16.27 4.83 -10.15
CA ASN A 28 17.27 3.84 -10.57
C ASN A 28 18.25 3.43 -9.45
N THR A 29 18.06 3.90 -8.21
CA THR A 29 18.92 3.53 -7.07
C THR A 29 18.49 2.23 -6.39
N VAL A 30 17.31 1.70 -6.72
CA VAL A 30 16.79 0.43 -6.21
C VAL A 30 16.50 -0.54 -7.36
N ASP A 31 16.47 -1.83 -7.04
CA ASP A 31 16.04 -2.85 -7.99
C ASP A 31 14.53 -2.75 -8.24
N HIS A 32 14.15 -2.97 -9.49
CA HIS A 32 12.75 -2.95 -9.93
C HIS A 32 12.31 -4.33 -10.42
N ALA A 33 11.05 -4.67 -10.11
CA ALA A 33 10.50 -5.96 -10.51
C ALA A 33 10.39 -6.07 -12.05
N PRO A 34 10.69 -7.23 -12.65
CA PRO A 34 10.55 -7.41 -14.09
C PRO A 34 9.09 -7.24 -14.54
N SER A 35 8.88 -6.70 -15.74
CA SER A 35 7.55 -6.55 -16.33
C SER A 35 6.86 -7.90 -16.45
N ARG A 36 5.56 -7.94 -16.11
CA ARG A 36 4.74 -9.15 -16.26
C ARG A 36 4.29 -9.30 -17.70
N ARG A 37 4.06 -10.55 -18.14
CA ARG A 37 3.49 -10.82 -19.45
C ARG A 37 2.09 -10.18 -19.53
N GLN A 38 1.88 -9.38 -20.57
CA GLN A 38 0.57 -8.83 -20.89
C GLN A 38 -0.32 -9.97 -21.39
N VAL A 39 -1.22 -10.41 -20.53
CA VAL A 39 -2.19 -11.48 -20.84
C VAL A 39 -3.63 -10.97 -20.87
N LEU A 40 -3.85 -9.71 -20.47
CA LEU A 40 -5.18 -9.13 -20.37
C LEU A 40 -5.68 -8.64 -21.73
N ASP A 41 -6.94 -8.95 -22.04
CA ASP A 41 -7.65 -8.35 -23.16
C ASP A 41 -8.10 -6.90 -22.84
N ASP A 42 -8.65 -6.19 -23.84
CA ASP A 42 -9.05 -4.80 -23.69
C ASP A 42 -10.16 -4.59 -22.64
N ASN A 43 -11.09 -5.54 -22.51
CA ASN A 43 -12.16 -5.46 -21.50
C ASN A 43 -11.59 -5.67 -20.09
N GLU A 44 -10.65 -6.61 -19.95
CA GLU A 44 -9.95 -6.89 -18.70
C GLU A 44 -9.06 -5.70 -18.28
N LYS A 45 -8.39 -5.03 -19.22
CA LYS A 45 -7.65 -3.79 -18.96
C LYS A 45 -8.57 -2.70 -18.43
N VAL A 46 -9.73 -2.48 -19.06
CA VAL A 46 -10.72 -1.50 -18.59
C VAL A 46 -11.21 -1.85 -17.18
N LEU A 47 -11.47 -3.13 -16.90
CA LEU A 47 -11.88 -3.59 -15.57
C LEU A 47 -10.77 -3.37 -14.54
N ALA A 48 -9.51 -3.66 -14.88
CA ALA A 48 -8.36 -3.44 -14.00
C ALA A 48 -8.21 -1.95 -13.63
N ILE A 49 -8.32 -1.06 -14.61
CA ILE A 49 -8.26 0.40 -14.39
C ILE A 49 -9.45 0.85 -13.52
N ARG A 50 -10.67 0.38 -13.79
CA ARG A 50 -11.84 0.70 -12.96
C ARG A 50 -11.65 0.24 -11.51
N ASN A 51 -11.10 -0.96 -11.31
CA ASN A 51 -10.79 -1.48 -9.98
C ASN A 51 -9.70 -0.67 -9.27
N ALA A 52 -8.74 -0.12 -10.00
CA ALA A 52 -7.72 0.78 -9.47
C ALA A 52 -8.29 2.17 -9.14
N LEU A 53 -9.23 2.69 -9.93
CA LEU A 53 -9.83 4.01 -9.72
C LEU A 53 -10.78 4.08 -8.51
N ARG A 54 -11.26 2.94 -8.00
CA ARG A 54 -12.20 2.90 -6.85
C ARG A 54 -11.66 3.53 -5.55
N TYR A 55 -10.35 3.71 -5.46
CA TYR A 55 -9.68 4.28 -4.29
C TYR A 55 -9.69 5.82 -4.31
N PHE A 56 -10.04 6.45 -5.43
CA PHE A 56 -9.84 7.88 -5.66
C PHE A 56 -11.15 8.57 -6.03
N ASP A 57 -11.22 9.87 -5.73
CA ASP A 57 -12.35 10.70 -6.15
C ASP A 57 -12.43 10.79 -7.68
N SER A 58 -13.66 10.81 -8.20
CA SER A 58 -13.99 11.01 -9.61
C SER A 58 -13.29 12.20 -10.27
N LYS A 59 -13.01 13.28 -9.54
CA LYS A 59 -12.28 14.46 -10.06
C LYS A 59 -10.90 14.10 -10.61
N HIS A 60 -10.28 13.06 -10.06
CA HIS A 60 -8.93 12.60 -10.44
C HIS A 60 -8.92 11.50 -11.47
N HIS A 61 -10.08 10.90 -11.80
CA HIS A 61 -10.15 9.71 -12.64
C HIS A 61 -9.60 9.94 -14.05
N GLY A 62 -9.79 11.14 -14.61
CA GLY A 62 -9.29 11.47 -15.95
C GLY A 62 -7.77 11.35 -16.05
N GLN A 63 -7.04 11.89 -15.07
CA GLN A 63 -5.59 11.82 -15.04
C GLN A 63 -5.09 10.43 -14.62
N LEU A 64 -5.64 9.88 -13.53
CA LEU A 64 -5.20 8.59 -12.98
C LEU A 64 -5.48 7.42 -13.93
N ALA A 65 -6.55 7.46 -14.73
CA ALA A 65 -6.83 6.41 -15.70
C ALA A 65 -5.71 6.27 -16.74
N VAL A 66 -5.16 7.39 -17.21
CA VAL A 66 -4.06 7.41 -18.18
C VAL A 66 -2.79 6.84 -17.55
N GLU A 67 -2.47 7.28 -16.33
CA GLU A 67 -1.29 6.80 -15.60
C GLU A 67 -1.38 5.31 -15.26
N PHE A 68 -2.55 4.84 -14.84
CA PHE A 68 -2.75 3.42 -14.52
C PHE A 68 -2.72 2.54 -15.77
N LEU A 69 -3.20 3.04 -16.91
CA LEU A 69 -3.04 2.35 -18.18
C LEU A 69 -1.55 2.26 -18.56
N GLU A 70 -0.80 3.34 -18.44
CA GLU A 70 0.64 3.36 -18.72
C GLU A 70 1.43 2.39 -17.81
N GLU A 71 1.14 2.39 -16.51
CA GLU A 71 1.72 1.42 -15.58
C GLU A 71 1.36 -0.02 -15.98
N LEU A 72 0.10 -0.25 -16.33
CA LEU A 72 -0.38 -1.57 -16.74
C LEU A 72 0.35 -2.03 -18.00
N GLU A 73 0.52 -1.19 -19.01
CA GLU A 73 1.17 -1.56 -20.28
C GLU A 73 2.69 -1.74 -20.13
N THR A 74 3.33 -0.90 -19.32
CA THR A 74 4.78 -0.89 -19.13
C THR A 74 5.24 -2.03 -18.20
N PHE A 75 4.54 -2.23 -17.08
CA PHE A 75 4.98 -3.12 -16.01
C PHE A 75 4.09 -4.37 -15.84
N GLY A 76 2.93 -4.42 -16.49
CA GLY A 76 1.95 -5.49 -16.35
C GLY A 76 1.26 -5.49 -14.99
N ARG A 77 1.21 -4.33 -14.32
CA ARG A 77 0.62 -4.14 -12.99
C ARG A 77 0.31 -2.66 -12.75
N ILE A 78 -0.64 -2.39 -11.86
CA ILE A 78 -0.99 -1.03 -11.42
C ILE A 78 -0.56 -0.90 -9.96
N THR A 79 0.61 -0.34 -9.74
CA THR A 79 1.22 -0.09 -8.42
C THR A 79 0.85 1.26 -7.83
N MET A 80 0.39 2.20 -8.67
CA MET A 80 0.02 3.57 -8.29
C MET A 80 1.23 4.34 -7.73
N GLN A 81 2.33 4.40 -8.48
CA GLN A 81 3.61 4.94 -8.03
C GLN A 81 3.52 6.38 -7.52
N ARG A 82 2.61 7.18 -8.09
CA ARG A 82 2.28 8.53 -7.61
C ARG A 82 2.05 8.59 -6.10
N PHE A 83 1.45 7.56 -5.51
CA PHE A 83 1.05 7.55 -4.10
C PHE A 83 2.12 6.97 -3.16
N ARG A 84 3.27 6.55 -3.71
CA ARG A 84 4.42 6.12 -2.92
C ARG A 84 4.94 7.30 -2.06
N PRO A 85 5.07 7.14 -0.74
CA PRO A 85 5.66 8.16 0.11
C PRO A 85 7.13 8.42 -0.28
N THR A 86 7.50 9.69 -0.38
CA THR A 86 8.89 10.13 -0.67
C THR A 86 9.40 11.14 0.36
N GLU A 87 8.51 11.63 1.22
CA GLU A 87 8.75 12.61 2.26
C GLU A 87 9.53 12.04 3.46
N TYR A 88 9.59 10.71 3.56
CA TYR A 88 10.37 9.99 4.57
C TYR A 88 11.00 8.72 3.98
N ALA A 89 12.08 8.27 4.61
CA ALA A 89 12.71 7.01 4.23
C ALA A 89 11.83 5.81 4.63
N MET A 90 11.56 4.90 3.69
CA MET A 90 10.85 3.65 3.98
C MET A 90 11.77 2.71 4.78
N LYS A 91 11.57 2.66 6.10
CA LYS A 91 12.31 1.80 7.04
C LYS A 91 11.53 1.63 8.34
N ALA A 92 11.93 0.68 9.18
CA ALA A 92 11.45 0.61 10.55
C ALA A 92 11.97 1.79 11.40
N TYR A 93 11.04 2.51 12.04
CA TYR A 93 11.29 3.52 13.07
C TYR A 93 11.01 2.96 14.48
N PRO A 94 11.51 3.62 15.56
CA PRO A 94 11.12 3.29 16.93
C PRO A 94 9.59 3.32 17.11
N ILE A 95 9.04 2.48 17.98
CA ILE A 95 7.58 2.36 18.15
C ILE A 95 6.90 3.69 18.54
N ALA A 96 7.62 4.57 19.24
CA ALA A 96 7.15 5.90 19.64
C ALA A 96 7.01 6.87 18.45
N ALA A 97 7.60 6.58 17.29
CA ALA A 97 7.50 7.43 16.11
C ALA A 97 6.12 7.34 15.45
N TYR A 98 5.45 6.19 15.53
CA TYR A 98 4.17 5.96 14.87
C TYR A 98 3.02 6.64 15.61
N PRO A 99 2.13 7.38 14.91
CA PRO A 99 1.02 8.10 15.53
C PRO A 99 -0.20 7.19 15.76
N ALA A 100 0.01 5.96 16.25
CA ALA A 100 -1.06 5.01 16.51
C ALA A 100 -1.60 5.15 17.93
N LYS A 101 -2.92 5.00 18.10
CA LYS A 101 -3.55 4.94 19.43
C LYS A 101 -3.30 3.62 20.15
N SER A 102 -3.12 2.53 19.40
CA SER A 102 -2.79 1.20 19.92
C SER A 102 -1.32 0.87 19.71
N GLN A 103 -0.65 0.37 20.76
CA GLN A 103 0.73 -0.11 20.66
C GLN A 103 0.87 -1.32 19.72
N GLN A 104 -0.18 -2.15 19.64
CA GLN A 104 -0.21 -3.28 18.71
C GLN A 104 -0.32 -2.79 17.26
N ALA A 105 -1.11 -1.76 17.00
CA ALA A 105 -1.16 -1.13 15.67
C ALA A 105 0.18 -0.51 15.28
N ALA A 106 0.86 0.21 16.19
CA ALA A 106 2.20 0.73 15.96
C ALA A 106 3.22 -0.37 15.60
N SER A 107 3.12 -1.53 16.28
CA SER A 107 3.97 -2.68 15.99
C SER A 107 3.71 -3.25 14.58
N ILE A 108 2.45 -3.29 14.15
CA ILE A 108 2.08 -3.71 12.79
C ILE A 108 2.64 -2.73 11.75
N MET A 109 2.50 -1.43 11.97
CA MET A 109 3.06 -0.39 11.09
C MET A 109 4.58 -0.54 10.95
N LEU A 110 5.28 -0.80 12.06
CA LEU A 110 6.72 -1.06 12.06
C LEU A 110 7.08 -2.27 11.18
N MET A 111 6.38 -3.39 11.36
CA MET A 111 6.63 -4.60 10.56
C MET A 111 6.35 -4.37 9.08
N ILE A 112 5.30 -3.63 8.73
CA ILE A 112 4.99 -3.27 7.34
C ILE A 112 6.14 -2.45 6.73
N MET A 113 6.57 -1.39 7.41
CA MET A 113 7.64 -0.53 6.90
C MET A 113 8.98 -1.24 6.82
N ASN A 114 9.25 -2.19 7.72
CA ASN A 114 10.43 -3.06 7.64
C ASN A 114 10.41 -3.92 6.37
N ASN A 115 9.26 -4.51 6.03
CA ASN A 115 9.11 -5.35 4.84
C ASN A 115 9.22 -4.57 3.52
N LEU A 116 9.06 -3.25 3.57
CA LEU A 116 9.20 -2.35 2.42
C LEU A 116 10.51 -1.55 2.43
N ASP A 117 11.39 -1.78 3.41
CA ASP A 117 12.70 -1.14 3.47
C ASP A 117 13.54 -1.55 2.27
N PRO A 118 14.15 -0.63 1.49
CA PRO A 118 15.00 -0.98 0.35
C PRO A 118 16.17 -1.91 0.69
N ARG A 119 16.56 -2.01 1.96
CA ARG A 119 17.61 -2.94 2.43
C ARG A 119 17.08 -4.35 2.70
N VAL A 120 15.76 -4.53 2.75
CA VAL A 120 15.08 -5.80 3.08
C VAL A 120 14.28 -6.31 1.88
N ALA A 121 13.55 -5.42 1.21
CA ALA A 121 12.68 -5.76 0.10
C ALA A 121 13.47 -6.00 -1.18
N GLN A 122 13.10 -7.05 -1.92
CA GLN A 122 13.68 -7.33 -3.24
C GLN A 122 13.33 -6.24 -4.27
N PHE A 123 12.08 -5.79 -4.29
CA PHE A 123 11.61 -4.71 -5.17
C PHE A 123 10.72 -3.76 -4.36
N PRO A 124 11.32 -2.78 -3.63
CA PRO A 124 10.62 -1.96 -2.64
C PRO A 124 9.53 -1.09 -3.28
N HIS A 125 9.76 -0.56 -4.48
CA HIS A 125 8.81 0.33 -5.14
C HIS A 125 7.61 -0.41 -5.75
N GLU A 126 7.74 -1.71 -6.02
CA GLU A 126 6.63 -2.60 -6.42
C GLU A 126 6.03 -3.38 -5.24
N LEU A 127 6.38 -3.00 -4.01
CA LEU A 127 5.87 -3.56 -2.75
C LEU A 127 6.16 -5.07 -2.58
N ILE A 128 7.23 -5.59 -3.21
CA ILE A 128 7.61 -7.01 -3.18
C ILE A 128 8.81 -7.22 -2.25
N THR A 129 8.62 -8.04 -1.22
CA THR A 129 9.69 -8.31 -0.24
C THR A 129 10.55 -9.49 -0.65
N TYR A 130 9.97 -10.60 -1.11
CA TYR A 130 10.72 -11.80 -1.49
C TYR A 130 10.03 -12.63 -2.57
N GLY A 131 10.81 -13.47 -3.27
CA GLY A 131 10.31 -14.51 -4.17
C GLY A 131 9.63 -13.99 -5.45
N GLY A 132 9.93 -12.75 -5.88
CA GLY A 132 9.40 -12.14 -7.10
C GLY A 132 7.91 -11.78 -7.10
N ASN A 133 7.08 -12.45 -6.31
CA ASN A 133 5.62 -12.25 -6.21
C ASN A 133 5.10 -12.09 -4.77
N GLY A 134 5.95 -12.20 -3.74
CA GLY A 134 5.57 -11.99 -2.34
C GLY A 134 5.35 -10.51 -2.03
N SER A 135 4.24 -9.94 -2.50
CA SER A 135 3.89 -8.54 -2.29
C SER A 135 3.23 -8.28 -0.95
N VAL A 136 3.63 -7.23 -0.24
CA VAL A 136 2.99 -6.77 1.00
C VAL A 136 1.60 -6.19 0.71
N PHE A 137 1.51 -5.37 -0.34
CA PHE A 137 0.27 -4.81 -0.87
C PHE A 137 0.28 -4.88 -2.39
N GLN A 138 -0.89 -4.78 -3.01
CA GLN A 138 -0.99 -4.76 -4.47
C GLN A 138 -0.64 -3.39 -5.07
N ASN A 139 -0.82 -2.31 -4.30
CA ASN A 139 -0.56 -0.94 -4.73
C ASN A 139 -0.35 0.01 -3.53
N TRP A 140 0.17 1.21 -3.80
CA TRP A 140 0.46 2.22 -2.79
C TRP A 140 -0.78 2.85 -2.15
N ALA A 141 -1.95 2.82 -2.81
CA ALA A 141 -3.20 3.28 -2.19
C ALA A 141 -3.60 2.37 -1.02
N GLN A 142 -3.45 1.05 -1.17
CA GLN A 142 -3.67 0.09 -0.09
C GLN A 142 -2.73 0.36 1.09
N TYR A 143 -1.44 0.58 0.83
CA TYR A 143 -0.47 0.96 1.87
C TYR A 143 -0.97 2.20 2.63
N ARG A 144 -1.29 3.28 1.93
CA ARG A 144 -1.71 4.55 2.54
C ARG A 144 -2.97 4.39 3.41
N LEU A 145 -4.00 3.71 2.91
CA LEU A 145 -5.22 3.45 3.66
C LEU A 145 -4.98 2.56 4.89
N VAL A 146 -4.16 1.51 4.75
CA VAL A 146 -3.83 0.64 5.89
C VAL A 146 -3.07 1.41 6.97
N MET A 147 -2.09 2.24 6.60
CA MET A 147 -1.37 3.07 7.57
C MET A 147 -2.31 4.05 8.27
N GLN A 148 -3.22 4.70 7.54
CA GLN A 148 -4.24 5.58 8.13
C GLN A 148 -5.11 4.82 9.14
N TYR A 149 -5.66 3.67 8.77
CA TYR A 149 -6.50 2.89 9.67
C TYR A 149 -5.75 2.40 10.91
N LEU A 150 -4.48 2.03 10.77
CA LEU A 150 -3.63 1.65 11.91
C LEU A 150 -3.33 2.85 12.84
N CYS A 151 -3.25 4.07 12.30
CA CYS A 151 -3.14 5.28 13.11
C CYS A 151 -4.42 5.53 13.92
N GLU A 152 -5.59 5.36 13.28
CA GLU A 152 -6.89 5.71 13.85
C GLU A 152 -7.47 4.67 14.81
N MET A 153 -7.14 3.39 14.60
CA MET A 153 -7.78 2.28 15.32
C MET A 153 -7.50 2.28 16.82
N ASN A 154 -8.50 1.87 17.59
CA ASN A 154 -8.36 1.61 19.01
C ASN A 154 -8.25 0.11 19.31
N ASP A 155 -8.02 -0.24 20.58
CA ASP A 155 -7.84 -1.64 21.00
C ASP A 155 -9.11 -2.50 20.89
N ASN A 156 -10.27 -1.89 20.64
CA ASN A 156 -11.56 -2.58 20.50
C ASN A 156 -11.98 -2.67 19.02
N GLN A 157 -11.01 -2.56 18.11
CA GLN A 157 -11.24 -2.67 16.68
C GLN A 157 -10.26 -3.66 16.05
N THR A 158 -10.71 -4.30 14.97
CA THR A 158 -9.88 -5.13 14.10
C THR A 158 -9.94 -4.57 12.69
N LEU A 159 -8.77 -4.34 12.11
CA LEU A 159 -8.61 -4.06 10.69
C LEU A 159 -8.81 -5.35 9.89
N VAL A 160 -9.82 -5.38 9.04
CA VAL A 160 -10.05 -6.50 8.13
C VAL A 160 -9.42 -6.18 6.79
N MET A 161 -8.46 -7.01 6.37
CA MET A 161 -7.81 -6.93 5.08
C MET A 161 -8.24 -8.09 4.18
N TYR A 162 -8.50 -7.79 2.92
CA TYR A 162 -8.93 -8.75 1.90
C TYR A 162 -7.95 -8.73 0.74
N SER A 163 -7.05 -9.72 0.68
CA SER A 163 -5.94 -9.78 -0.31
C SER A 163 -5.16 -8.45 -0.45
N GLY A 164 -4.88 -7.79 0.68
CA GLY A 164 -4.19 -6.49 0.76
C GLY A 164 -5.11 -5.25 0.69
N HIS A 165 -6.37 -5.39 0.25
CA HIS A 165 -7.34 -4.28 0.31
C HIS A 165 -7.91 -4.13 1.73
N PRO A 166 -7.78 -2.96 2.38
CA PRO A 166 -8.40 -2.75 3.68
C PRO A 166 -9.91 -2.55 3.52
N LEU A 167 -10.71 -3.47 4.07
CA LEU A 167 -12.17 -3.36 4.06
C LEU A 167 -12.65 -2.31 5.06
N GLY A 168 -11.91 -2.14 6.16
CA GLY A 168 -12.18 -1.16 7.20
C GLY A 168 -11.94 -1.68 8.61
N LEU A 169 -12.26 -0.83 9.58
CA LEU A 169 -12.19 -1.13 11.01
C LEU A 169 -13.53 -1.63 11.52
N PHE A 170 -13.54 -2.81 12.15
CA PHE A 170 -14.75 -3.41 12.71
C PHE A 170 -14.62 -3.57 14.23
N PRO A 171 -15.70 -3.40 15.01
CA PRO A 171 -15.66 -3.62 16.46
C PRO A 171 -15.21 -5.04 16.82
N SER A 172 -14.33 -5.16 17.80
CA SER A 172 -13.80 -6.42 18.31
C SER A 172 -13.41 -6.31 19.80
N SER A 173 -12.87 -7.38 20.38
CA SER A 173 -12.40 -7.39 21.77
C SER A 173 -10.93 -6.96 21.89
N PRO A 174 -10.48 -6.47 23.05
CA PRO A 174 -9.06 -6.16 23.29
C PRO A 174 -8.11 -7.35 23.04
N SER A 175 -8.57 -8.57 23.29
CA SER A 175 -7.83 -9.82 23.04
C SER A 175 -7.87 -10.28 21.58
N ALA A 176 -8.73 -9.69 20.74
CA ALA A 176 -8.82 -10.07 19.34
C ALA A 176 -7.60 -9.57 18.55
N PRO A 177 -7.19 -10.30 17.49
CA PRO A 177 -6.18 -9.82 16.55
C PRO A 177 -6.53 -8.43 16.02
N LYS A 178 -5.54 -7.53 15.97
CA LYS A 178 -5.74 -6.15 15.47
C LYS A 178 -5.79 -6.08 13.95
N SER A 179 -5.25 -7.06 13.26
CA SER A 179 -5.42 -7.23 11.82
C SER A 179 -5.79 -8.67 11.50
N SER A 180 -6.79 -8.87 10.66
CA SER A 180 -7.12 -10.16 10.06
C SER A 180 -6.96 -10.07 8.55
N CYS A 181 -6.15 -10.95 7.97
CA CYS A 181 -5.95 -11.03 6.53
C CYS A 181 -6.68 -12.26 5.99
N TYR A 182 -7.74 -12.03 5.21
CA TYR A 182 -8.39 -13.08 4.45
C TYR A 182 -7.74 -13.19 3.08
N GLN A 183 -7.11 -14.33 2.83
CA GLN A 183 -6.65 -14.71 1.51
C GLN A 183 -7.76 -15.53 0.86
N TRP A 184 -8.40 -15.00 -0.18
CA TRP A 184 -9.38 -15.77 -0.93
C TRP A 184 -8.62 -16.78 -1.80
N TYR A 185 -8.65 -18.07 -1.42
CA TYR A 185 -8.35 -19.17 -2.35
C TYR A 185 -9.53 -19.32 -3.32
N GLY A 186 -9.76 -18.31 -4.14
CA GLY A 186 -10.63 -18.39 -5.30
C GLY A 186 -9.85 -18.96 -6.46
N TYR A 187 -10.19 -20.17 -6.87
CA TYR A 187 -9.73 -20.81 -8.09
C TYR A 187 -9.64 -19.81 -9.27
N THR A 188 -8.42 -19.49 -9.68
CA THR A 188 -8.09 -19.29 -11.09
C THR A 188 -6.91 -20.21 -11.38
N LYS A 189 -7.19 -21.27 -12.14
CA LYS A 189 -6.16 -22.12 -12.72
C LYS A 189 -5.19 -21.21 -13.50
N LEU A 190 -3.95 -21.15 -13.05
CA LEU A 190 -2.79 -20.86 -13.89
C LEU A 190 -1.98 -22.15 -13.98
N GLN A 191 -2.46 -23.04 -14.85
CA GLN A 191 -1.67 -24.00 -15.62
C GLN A 191 -1.94 -23.71 -17.09
#